data_AF-A0A1H7AC36-F1
#
_entry.id   AF-A0A1H7AC36-F1
#
_cell.length_a   1.000
_cell.length_b   1.000
_cell.length_c   1.000
_cell.angle_alpha   90.00
_cell.angle_beta   90.00
_cell.angle_gamma   90.00
#
_symmetry.space_group_name_H-M   'P 1'
#
loop_
_entity.id
_entity.type
_entity.pdbx_description
1 polymer ?
#
loop_
_entity_poly.entity_id
_entity_poly.type
_entity_poly.pdbx_seq_one_letter_code
_entity_poly.pdbx_strand_id
1 'polypeptide(L)'
;MVAMVAVLGALVLGTLLSACAVPGSPAEQIGPTGFDDTIDLGIPGALIGTVGGVEGYPACHNESITYDGTTWYPFLPENLADFPEVVALASTGGGLGGGTMRIVLPAVVAPGPGDDVGTLSVYEGGFAYWISDSGDLETWLTDRELSYPWIC
;
A
#
# COMPACT_ATOMS: atom_id res chain seq x y z
N MET A 1 -17.65 -61.38 -47.01
CA MET A 1 -18.11 -60.07 -47.51
C MET A 1 -19.21 -59.56 -46.58
N VAL A 2 -19.35 -58.23 -46.45
CA VAL A 2 -20.22 -57.47 -45.52
C VAL A 2 -19.58 -57.30 -44.12
N ALA A 3 -18.77 -56.30 -43.80
CA ALA A 3 -18.83 -54.82 -43.88
C ALA A 3 -19.11 -54.18 -42.50
N MET A 4 -18.05 -53.56 -41.98
CA MET A 4 -17.98 -52.53 -40.94
C MET A 4 -19.13 -51.52 -40.97
N VAL A 5 -19.67 -51.17 -39.79
CA VAL A 5 -19.98 -49.78 -39.42
C VAL A 5 -19.78 -49.63 -37.90
N ALA A 6 -18.72 -48.93 -37.50
CA ALA A 6 -18.47 -48.52 -36.12
C ALA A 6 -19.10 -47.12 -35.90
N VAL A 7 -19.98 -47.00 -34.92
CA VAL A 7 -20.60 -45.71 -34.54
C VAL A 7 -19.66 -44.99 -33.58
N LEU A 8 -18.96 -43.99 -34.12
CA LEU A 8 -18.25 -42.93 -33.40
C LEU A 8 -19.28 -41.90 -32.92
N GLY A 9 -19.44 -41.78 -31.61
CA GLY A 9 -20.22 -40.71 -30.96
C GLY A 9 -19.50 -40.22 -29.72
N ALA A 10 -18.39 -39.51 -29.91
CA ALA A 10 -17.65 -38.86 -28.83
C ALA A 10 -18.47 -37.69 -28.28
N LEU A 11 -18.91 -37.83 -27.03
CA LEU A 11 -19.67 -36.83 -26.30
C LEU A 11 -18.75 -35.68 -25.89
N VAL A 12 -19.28 -34.46 -26.07
CA VAL A 12 -18.64 -33.16 -26.03
C VAL A 12 -17.93 -32.87 -24.70
N LEU A 13 -16.63 -32.54 -24.79
CA LEU A 13 -15.85 -31.82 -23.79
C LEU A 13 -16.43 -30.42 -23.60
N GLY A 14 -16.80 -30.07 -22.36
CA GLY A 14 -17.28 -28.73 -22.02
C GLY A 14 -17.23 -28.47 -20.52
N THR A 15 -16.07 -28.69 -19.89
CA THR A 15 -15.80 -28.21 -18.52
C THR A 15 -15.70 -26.69 -18.55
N LEU A 16 -16.78 -26.01 -18.19
CA LEU A 16 -16.77 -24.58 -17.83
C LEU A 16 -16.05 -24.47 -16.48
N LEU A 17 -14.76 -24.15 -16.52
CA LEU A 17 -14.04 -23.65 -15.35
C LEU A 17 -14.55 -22.23 -15.08
N SER A 18 -15.57 -22.10 -14.24
CA SER A 18 -15.83 -20.86 -13.52
C SER A 18 -14.61 -20.59 -12.62
N ALA A 19 -13.66 -19.82 -13.13
CA ALA A 19 -12.63 -19.22 -12.32
C ALA A 19 -13.31 -18.13 -11.46
N CYS A 20 -13.76 -18.51 -10.27
CA CYS A 20 -13.90 -17.55 -9.19
C CYS A 20 -12.50 -17.00 -8.94
N ALA A 21 -12.26 -15.74 -9.29
CA ALA A 21 -11.06 -15.03 -8.86
C ALA A 21 -11.00 -15.13 -7.33
N VAL A 22 -9.96 -15.80 -6.82
CA VAL A 22 -9.66 -15.82 -5.39
C VAL A 22 -9.23 -14.39 -5.03
N PRO A 23 -9.89 -13.72 -4.08
CA PRO A 23 -9.37 -12.47 -3.56
C PRO A 23 -8.10 -12.80 -2.75
N GLY A 24 -6.98 -12.21 -3.16
CA GLY A 24 -5.66 -12.50 -2.61
C GLY A 24 -4.73 -13.11 -3.66
N SER A 25 -4.35 -12.32 -4.66
CA SER A 25 -3.12 -12.61 -5.40
C SER A 25 -1.97 -12.66 -4.40
N PRO A 26 -1.02 -13.61 -4.50
CA PRO A 26 0.19 -13.54 -3.70
C PRO A 26 0.86 -12.20 -4.01
N ALA A 27 1.12 -11.41 -2.97
CA ALA A 27 1.88 -10.16 -3.10
C ALA A 27 3.12 -10.46 -3.94
N GLU A 28 3.29 -9.74 -5.05
CA GLU A 28 4.54 -9.75 -5.79
C GLU A 28 5.63 -9.38 -4.79
N GLN A 29 6.59 -10.28 -4.57
CA GLN A 29 7.58 -10.11 -3.51
C GLN A 29 8.53 -8.98 -3.90
N ILE A 30 8.23 -7.79 -3.41
CA ILE A 30 9.09 -6.62 -3.52
C ILE A 30 10.30 -6.88 -2.62
N GLY A 31 11.50 -6.61 -3.13
CA GLY A 31 12.73 -6.78 -2.38
C GLY A 31 12.78 -5.91 -1.11
N PRO A 32 13.81 -6.08 -0.27
CA PRO A 32 13.97 -5.22 0.91
C PRO A 32 13.96 -3.74 0.50
N THR A 33 13.11 -2.95 1.14
CA THR A 33 12.92 -1.51 0.89
C THR A 33 13.89 -0.71 1.76
N GLY A 34 14.78 0.05 1.15
CA GLY A 34 15.66 1.02 1.81
C GLY A 34 14.92 2.25 2.33
N PHE A 35 15.58 3.06 3.15
CA PHE A 35 14.97 4.23 3.80
C PHE A 35 14.49 5.29 2.80
N ASP A 36 15.29 5.57 1.77
CA ASP A 36 14.98 6.57 0.72
C ASP A 36 14.54 5.92 -0.60
N ASP A 37 14.21 4.62 -0.60
CA ASP A 37 13.87 3.91 -1.83
C ASP A 37 12.48 4.33 -2.32
N THR A 38 12.43 4.86 -3.54
CA THR A 38 11.18 5.08 -4.26
C THR A 38 10.77 3.80 -4.99
N ILE A 39 9.48 3.48 -4.96
CA ILE A 39 8.94 2.26 -5.56
C ILE A 39 7.75 2.64 -6.46
N ASP A 40 7.73 2.12 -7.69
CA ASP A 40 6.55 2.13 -8.55
C ASP A 40 5.68 0.90 -8.27
N LEU A 41 4.52 1.12 -7.66
CA LEU A 41 3.50 0.09 -7.42
C LEU A 41 2.26 0.28 -8.31
N GLY A 42 2.29 1.26 -9.20
CA GLY A 42 1.16 1.78 -9.96
C GLY A 42 0.63 3.11 -9.41
N ILE A 43 -0.60 3.43 -9.76
CA ILE A 43 -1.31 4.64 -9.33
C ILE A 43 -2.58 4.27 -8.54
N PRO A 44 -2.96 5.05 -7.52
CA PRO A 44 -4.24 4.86 -6.84
C PRO A 44 -5.41 5.02 -7.81
N GLY A 45 -6.43 4.17 -7.67
CA GLY A 45 -7.70 4.32 -8.37
C GLY A 45 -8.63 5.28 -7.62
N ALA A 46 -9.94 5.04 -7.69
CA ALA A 46 -10.91 5.91 -7.02
C ALA A 46 -10.76 5.86 -5.48
N LEU A 47 -11.10 6.97 -4.81
CA LEU A 47 -11.24 6.98 -3.35
C LEU A 47 -12.40 6.06 -2.94
N ILE A 48 -12.10 5.06 -2.10
CA ILE A 48 -13.09 4.13 -1.54
C ILE A 48 -13.74 4.76 -0.30
N GLY A 49 -12.94 5.39 0.57
CA GLY A 49 -13.44 6.03 1.77
C GLY A 49 -12.36 6.68 2.61
N THR A 50 -12.80 7.47 3.59
CA THR A 50 -11.94 8.18 4.55
C THR A 50 -12.45 7.91 5.95
N VAL A 51 -11.55 7.56 6.87
CA VAL A 51 -11.86 7.20 8.25
C VAL A 51 -10.89 7.93 9.19
N GLY A 52 -11.42 8.64 10.18
CA GLY A 52 -10.63 9.27 11.25
C GLY A 52 -10.44 8.36 12.46
N GLY A 53 -9.54 8.74 13.36
CA GLY A 53 -9.29 7.99 14.59
C GLY A 53 -8.51 6.70 14.38
N VAL A 54 -7.70 6.62 13.31
CA VAL A 54 -6.89 5.45 12.98
C VAL A 54 -5.52 5.60 13.65
N GLU A 55 -5.20 4.67 14.54
CA GLU A 55 -3.90 4.61 15.22
C GLU A 55 -2.75 4.38 14.22
N GLY A 56 -1.68 5.15 14.35
CA GLY A 56 -0.51 5.06 13.49
C GLY A 56 0.57 6.03 13.95
N TYR A 57 1.83 5.62 13.87
CA TYR A 57 2.97 6.49 14.16
C TYR A 57 4.13 6.18 13.19
N PRO A 58 4.00 6.53 11.89
CA PRO A 58 4.99 6.23 10.85
C PRO A 58 6.18 7.21 10.90
N ALA A 59 6.75 7.42 12.10
CA ALA A 59 7.81 8.40 12.32
C ALA A 59 9.10 8.05 11.56
N CYS A 60 9.33 6.77 11.30
CA CYS A 60 10.52 6.30 10.61
C CYS A 60 10.27 5.88 9.18
N HIS A 61 9.03 5.81 8.72
CA HIS A 61 8.62 5.29 7.41
C HIS A 61 8.78 3.76 7.25
N ASN A 62 8.83 3.00 8.35
CA ASN A 62 8.80 1.52 8.33
C ASN A 62 7.70 0.93 9.23
N GLU A 63 6.97 1.78 9.95
CA GLU A 63 5.93 1.37 10.87
C GLU A 63 4.62 1.16 10.12
N SER A 64 4.19 -0.11 10.04
CA SER A 64 2.93 -0.47 9.40
C SER A 64 1.72 -0.02 10.21
N ILE A 65 0.66 0.40 9.52
CA ILE A 65 -0.62 0.78 10.13
C ILE A 65 -1.62 -0.36 9.93
N THR A 66 -2.32 -0.78 10.97
CA THR A 66 -3.35 -1.82 10.87
C THR A 66 -4.74 -1.21 11.02
N TYR A 67 -5.59 -1.40 10.02
CA TYR A 67 -6.97 -0.93 10.05
C TYR A 67 -7.90 -1.96 9.38
N ASP A 68 -9.02 -2.27 10.05
CA ASP A 68 -10.04 -3.22 9.57
C ASP A 68 -9.47 -4.60 9.15
N GLY A 69 -8.44 -5.07 9.85
CA GLY A 69 -7.78 -6.35 9.56
C GLY A 69 -6.78 -6.32 8.39
N THR A 70 -6.61 -5.18 7.73
CA THR A 70 -5.59 -4.96 6.70
C THR A 70 -4.37 -4.27 7.30
N THR A 71 -3.18 -4.79 6.99
CA THR A 71 -1.90 -4.14 7.29
C THR A 71 -1.48 -3.29 6.10
N TRP A 72 -1.17 -2.02 6.39
CA TRP A 72 -0.78 -1.01 5.44
C TRP A 72 0.69 -0.65 5.66
N TYR A 73 1.50 -0.77 4.61
CA TYR A 73 2.95 -0.64 4.63
C TYR A 73 3.37 0.71 4.02
N PRO A 74 4.12 1.56 4.74
CA PRO A 74 4.62 2.82 4.22
C PRO A 74 5.56 2.66 3.02
N PHE A 75 5.43 3.52 2.03
CA PHE A 75 6.36 3.56 0.90
C PHE A 75 6.45 4.96 0.30
N LEU A 76 7.53 5.20 -0.45
CA LEU A 76 7.71 6.42 -1.22
C LEU A 76 7.35 6.13 -2.69
N PRO A 77 6.27 6.72 -3.25
CA PRO A 77 5.92 6.51 -4.65
C PRO A 77 6.96 7.12 -5.60
N GLU A 78 7.42 6.36 -6.59
CA GLU A 78 8.28 6.88 -7.66
C GLU A 78 7.54 7.90 -8.56
N ASN A 79 6.24 7.70 -8.74
CA ASN A 79 5.33 8.42 -9.62
C ASN A 79 4.34 9.32 -8.85
N LEU A 80 4.80 9.99 -7.79
CA LEU A 80 3.95 10.81 -6.91
C LEU A 80 3.12 11.88 -7.65
N ALA A 81 3.60 12.41 -8.78
CA ALA A 81 2.89 13.40 -9.57
C ALA A 81 1.56 12.89 -10.16
N ASP A 82 1.40 11.56 -10.27
CA ASP A 82 0.20 10.92 -10.79
C ASP A 82 -0.77 10.48 -9.66
N PHE A 83 -0.40 10.69 -8.40
CA PHE A 83 -1.24 10.39 -7.24
C PHE A 83 -2.28 11.52 -7.03
N PRO A 84 -3.43 11.22 -6.40
CA PRO A 84 -4.41 12.23 -6.04
C PRO A 84 -3.79 13.35 -5.20
N GLU A 85 -4.15 14.59 -5.50
CA GLU A 85 -3.83 15.72 -4.61
C GLU A 85 -4.58 15.52 -3.30
N VAL A 86 -3.83 15.12 -2.27
CA VAL A 86 -4.33 15.04 -0.91
C VAL A 86 -4.33 16.47 -0.36
N VAL A 87 -5.52 17.07 -0.32
CA VAL A 87 -5.73 18.36 0.33
C VAL A 87 -5.50 18.14 1.82
N ALA A 88 -4.26 18.31 2.25
CA ALA A 88 -3.92 18.40 3.65
C ALA A 88 -4.80 19.50 4.26
N LEU A 89 -5.54 19.20 5.31
CA LEU A 89 -6.08 20.24 6.18
C LEU A 89 -4.88 20.96 6.81
N ALA A 90 -4.35 21.95 6.11
CA ALA A 90 -3.32 22.91 6.54
C ALA A 90 -2.20 22.31 7.41
N SER A 91 -1.35 21.45 6.84
CA SER A 91 -0.05 21.09 7.43
C SER A 91 0.98 22.20 7.16
N THR A 92 1.15 23.10 8.13
CA THR A 92 2.38 23.91 8.27
C THR A 92 3.42 23.09 9.05
N GLY A 93 4.04 22.09 8.42
CA GLY A 93 5.06 21.29 9.11
C GLY A 93 5.60 20.13 8.28
N GLY A 94 6.52 20.39 7.34
CA GLY A 94 7.11 19.30 6.54
C GLY A 94 8.02 19.80 5.43
N GLY A 95 8.92 20.72 5.75
CA GLY A 95 9.83 21.32 4.78
C GLY A 95 10.86 20.31 4.28
N LEU A 96 10.78 19.95 3.00
CA LEU A 96 11.87 19.41 2.19
C LEU A 96 13.07 20.37 2.26
N GLY A 97 14.04 20.07 3.11
CA GLY A 97 15.24 20.89 3.34
C GLY A 97 16.51 20.13 2.98
N GLY A 98 16.99 20.30 1.75
CA GLY A 98 18.30 19.83 1.32
C GLY A 98 19.42 20.34 2.24
N GLY A 99 20.18 19.41 2.82
CA GLY A 99 21.30 19.70 3.71
C GLY A 99 22.25 18.51 3.77
N THR A 100 23.53 18.79 3.49
CA THR A 100 24.71 17.91 3.50
C THR A 100 24.62 16.62 4.33
N MET A 101 24.95 15.49 3.68
CA MET A 101 25.01 14.14 4.24
C MET A 101 25.68 14.07 5.63
N ARG A 102 24.86 13.74 6.63
CA ARG A 102 25.26 12.91 7.76
C ARG A 102 24.19 11.82 7.85
N ILE A 103 24.61 10.56 7.85
CA ILE A 103 23.75 9.44 8.24
C ILE A 103 23.43 9.67 9.73
N VAL A 104 22.40 10.46 9.99
CA VAL A 104 21.74 10.56 11.27
C VAL A 104 20.44 9.85 11.04
N LEU A 105 20.40 8.56 11.36
CA LEU A 105 19.11 7.87 11.51
C LEU A 105 18.32 8.71 12.53
N PRO A 106 17.17 9.30 12.16
CA PRO A 106 16.39 10.07 13.11
C PRO A 106 16.02 9.13 14.26
N ALA A 107 16.49 9.43 15.46
CA ALA A 107 16.10 8.65 16.63
C ALA A 107 14.59 8.84 16.84
N VAL A 108 13.86 7.73 17.04
CA VAL A 108 12.41 7.77 17.33
C VAL A 108 12.19 8.65 18.56
N VAL A 109 11.52 9.78 18.38
CA VAL A 109 11.02 10.60 19.48
C VAL A 109 9.66 10.03 19.90
N ALA A 110 9.30 10.16 21.17
CA ALA A 110 7.95 9.80 21.60
C ALA A 110 6.90 10.68 20.88
N PRO A 111 5.73 10.14 20.49
CA PRO A 111 4.70 10.91 19.82
C PRO A 111 4.27 12.12 20.66
N GLY A 112 4.14 13.27 20.01
CA GLY A 112 3.43 14.43 20.52
C GLY A 112 1.91 14.21 20.52
N PRO A 113 1.14 15.13 21.11
CA PRO A 113 -0.31 15.03 21.12
C PRO A 113 -0.90 14.99 19.70
N GLY A 114 -1.54 13.88 19.34
CA GLY A 114 -2.18 13.69 18.04
C GLY A 114 -1.24 13.17 16.94
N ASP A 115 -0.01 12.79 17.28
CA ASP A 115 0.91 12.15 16.32
C ASP A 115 0.63 10.66 16.14
N ASP A 116 0.00 10.02 17.12
CA ASP A 116 -0.24 8.57 17.20
C ASP A 116 -1.63 8.13 16.69
N VAL A 117 -2.44 9.09 16.25
CA VAL A 117 -3.79 8.89 15.71
C VAL A 117 -3.98 9.82 14.53
N GLY A 118 -4.70 9.37 13.50
CA GLY A 118 -4.90 10.16 12.29
C GLY A 118 -6.11 9.77 11.45
N THR A 119 -6.13 10.32 10.24
CA THR A 119 -7.14 10.03 9.21
C THR A 119 -6.52 9.18 8.10
N LEU A 120 -7.15 8.03 7.83
CA LEU A 120 -6.80 7.11 6.75
C LEU A 120 -7.76 7.29 5.57
N SER A 121 -7.25 7.65 4.41
CA SER A 121 -7.98 7.65 3.13
C SER A 121 -7.57 6.44 2.31
N VAL A 122 -8.51 5.56 1.99
CA VAL A 122 -8.29 4.30 1.27
C VAL A 122 -8.74 4.45 -0.18
N TYR A 123 -7.89 4.03 -1.11
CA TYR A 123 -8.10 4.10 -2.55
C TYR A 123 -8.12 2.69 -3.18
N GLU A 124 -8.75 2.58 -4.34
CA GLU A 124 -8.66 1.38 -5.16
C GLU A 124 -7.20 1.07 -5.55
N GLY A 125 -6.90 -0.21 -5.76
CA GLY A 125 -5.57 -0.67 -6.15
C GLY A 125 -4.65 -1.02 -4.98
N GLY A 126 -5.16 -1.03 -3.74
CA GLY A 126 -4.38 -1.39 -2.56
C GLY A 126 -3.49 -0.24 -2.08
N PHE A 127 -4.01 0.99 -2.16
CA PHE A 127 -3.32 2.20 -1.74
C PHE A 127 -4.11 2.90 -0.63
N ALA A 128 -3.39 3.50 0.31
CA ALA A 128 -3.98 4.39 1.30
C ALA A 128 -3.04 5.58 1.56
N TYR A 129 -3.60 6.65 2.10
CA TYR A 129 -2.86 7.79 2.61
C TYR A 129 -3.29 8.04 4.04
N TRP A 130 -2.33 8.16 4.94
CA TRP A 130 -2.57 8.47 6.35
C TRP A 130 -1.92 9.80 6.69
N ILE A 131 -2.63 10.60 7.49
CA ILE A 131 -2.14 11.85 8.06
C ILE A 131 -2.53 11.91 9.53
N SER A 132 -1.60 12.27 10.40
CA SER A 132 -1.84 12.41 11.84
C SER A 132 -2.85 13.52 12.13
N ASP A 133 -3.52 13.44 13.28
CA ASP A 133 -4.44 14.49 13.74
C ASP A 133 -3.68 15.79 14.07
N SER A 134 -2.37 15.70 14.37
CA SER A 134 -1.46 16.86 14.46
C SER A 134 -1.15 17.48 13.10
N GLY A 135 -1.21 16.70 12.02
CA GLY A 135 -0.81 17.11 10.67
C GLY A 135 0.71 17.14 10.43
N ASP A 136 1.51 16.72 11.42
CA ASP A 136 2.99 16.73 11.34
C ASP A 136 3.56 15.43 10.73
N LEU A 137 2.75 14.36 10.68
CA LEU A 137 3.13 13.08 10.09
C LEU A 137 2.13 12.69 9.00
N GLU A 138 2.64 12.36 7.83
CA GLU A 138 1.85 11.87 6.71
C GLU A 138 2.62 10.86 5.88
N THR A 139 1.93 9.89 5.29
CA THR A 139 2.59 8.87 4.47
C THR A 139 1.63 8.18 3.51
N TRP A 140 2.17 7.75 2.35
CA TRP A 140 1.51 6.84 1.44
C TRP A 140 1.76 5.40 1.88
N LEU A 141 0.72 4.57 1.75
CA LEU A 141 0.69 3.20 2.21
C LEU A 141 0.19 2.27 1.11
N THR A 142 0.62 1.01 1.17
CA THR A 142 0.10 -0.07 0.33
C THR A 142 -0.30 -1.28 1.17
N ASP A 143 -1.27 -2.08 0.71
CA ASP A 143 -1.61 -3.38 1.32
C ASP A 143 -0.68 -4.52 0.87
N ARG A 144 0.27 -4.22 -0.05
CA ARG A 144 1.32 -5.15 -0.43
C ARG A 144 2.38 -5.19 0.65
N GLU A 145 2.73 -6.39 1.08
CA GLU A 145 3.75 -6.57 2.11
C GLU A 145 5.12 -6.04 1.65
N LEU A 146 5.71 -5.16 2.46
CA LEU A 146 7.05 -4.63 2.30
C LEU A 146 7.93 -5.04 3.48
N SER A 147 9.24 -5.19 3.22
CA SER A 147 10.22 -5.55 4.24
C SER A 147 11.27 -4.44 4.39
N TYR A 148 11.50 -3.98 5.62
CA TYR A 148 12.43 -2.89 5.91
C TYR A 148 13.62 -3.42 6.73
N PRO A 149 14.82 -3.60 6.13
CA PRO A 149 15.98 -4.15 6.82
C PRO A 149 16.73 -3.10 7.68
N TRP A 150 16.08 -1.99 8.03
CA TRP A 150 16.67 -0.85 8.73
C TRP A 150 15.82 -0.45 9.92
N ILE A 151 16.47 0.20 10.88
CA ILE A 151 15.91 0.65 12.16
C ILE A 151 16.32 2.10 12.35
N CYS A 152 15.37 2.90 12.82
CA CYS A 152 15.58 4.18 13.47
C CYS A 152 15.72 3.98 15.01
#